data_AF-A0A932N6B9-F1
#
_entry.id   AF-A0A932N6B9-F1
#
_cell.length_a   1.000
_cell.length_b   1.000
_cell.length_c   1.000
_cell.angle_alpha   90.00
_cell.angle_beta   90.00
_cell.angle_gamma   90.00
#
_symmetry.space_group_name_H-M   'P 1'
#
loop_
_entity.id
_entity.type
_entity.pdbx_description
1 polymer ?
#
loop_
_entity_poly.entity_id
_entity_poly.type
_entity_poly.pdbx_seq_one_letter_code
_entity_poly.pdbx_strand_id
1 'polypeptide(L)' 'MAHKKGGGTTRNGRDSESKRLGVKCFGSERVLAGNIIVRQRGTHFNP' A
#
# COMPACT_ATOMS: atom_id res chain seq x y z
N MET A 1 -30.21 -30.60 -24.76
CA MET A 1 -30.43 -29.33 -24.03
C MET A 1 -30.39 -29.60 -22.53
N ALA A 2 -29.44 -28.97 -21.83
CA ALA A 2 -29.51 -28.69 -20.39
C ALA A 2 -28.54 -27.52 -20.12
N HIS A 3 -29.00 -26.31 -20.45
CA HIS A 3 -28.27 -25.09 -20.13
C HIS A 3 -28.34 -24.84 -18.62
N LYS A 4 -27.19 -24.74 -17.95
CA LYS A 4 -27.05 -23.91 -16.75
C LYS A 4 -25.83 -23.01 -16.94
N LYS A 5 -26.08 -21.70 -16.86
CA LYS A 5 -25.11 -20.61 -17.03
C LYS A 5 -23.95 -20.74 -16.03
N GLY A 6 -22.73 -20.68 -16.56
CA GLY A 6 -21.62 -19.81 -16.13
C GLY A 6 -21.13 -19.86 -14.67
N GLY A 7 -19.82 -20.01 -14.51
CA GLY A 7 -19.14 -19.67 -13.26
C GLY A 7 -17.70 -20.16 -13.23
N GLY A 8 -16.80 -19.51 -13.97
CA GLY A 8 -15.37 -19.76 -13.79
C GLY A 8 -14.97 -19.41 -12.35
N THR A 9 -14.37 -20.35 -11.62
CA THR A 9 -13.87 -20.08 -10.27
C THR A 9 -12.73 -19.07 -10.37
N THR A 10 -12.80 -17.97 -9.63
CA THR A 10 -11.73 -16.97 -9.58
C THR A 10 -10.45 -17.60 -9.03
N ARG A 11 -9.42 -17.78 -9.88
CA ARG A 11 -8.09 -18.29 -9.48
C ARG A 11 -7.19 -17.23 -8.84
N ASN A 12 -7.65 -15.98 -8.77
CA ASN A 12 -6.86 -14.84 -8.32
C ASN A 12 -7.56 -14.20 -7.11
N GLY A 13 -7.12 -14.56 -5.90
CA GLY A 13 -7.62 -14.04 -4.63
C GLY A 13 -6.52 -13.79 -3.60
N ARG A 14 -5.27 -13.64 -4.04
CA ARG A 14 -4.14 -13.32 -3.15
C ARG A 14 -3.92 -11.82 -3.15
N ASP A 15 -4.02 -11.24 -1.97
CA ASP A 15 -3.57 -9.87 -1.71
C ASP A 15 -2.60 -9.87 -0.53
N SER A 16 -1.73 -8.87 -0.48
CA SER A 16 -0.79 -8.67 0.61
C SER A 16 -1.27 -7.55 1.51
N GLU A 17 -1.11 -7.72 2.83
CA GLU A 17 -1.42 -6.65 3.78
C GLU A 17 -0.65 -5.36 3.46
N SER A 18 -1.38 -4.25 3.43
CA SER A 18 -0.81 -2.92 3.19
C SER A 18 0.29 -2.60 4.19
N LYS A 19 1.39 -2.03 3.69
CA LYS A 19 2.54 -1.62 4.53
C LYS A 19 2.44 -0.19 5.05
N ARG A 20 1.31 0.50 4.78
CA ARG A 20 1.03 1.88 5.20
C ARG A 20 2.19 2.84 4.90
N LEU A 21 2.76 2.71 3.69
CA LEU A 21 3.81 3.59 3.17
C LEU A 21 3.29 5.04 3.03
N GLY A 22 4.19 5.97 2.76
CA GLY A 22 3.88 7.37 2.50
C GLY A 22 4.49 8.32 3.53
N VAL A 23 4.17 9.60 3.33
CA VAL A 23 4.61 10.73 4.17
C VAL A 23 3.95 10.63 5.55
N LYS A 24 4.73 10.92 6.59
CA LYS A 24 4.33 10.86 8.00
C LYS A 24 4.37 12.22 8.67
N CYS A 25 5.25 13.10 8.21
CA CYS A 25 5.25 14.51 8.58
C CYS A 25 5.30 15.36 7.31
N PHE A 26 4.40 16.35 7.23
CA PHE A 26 4.33 17.29 6.12
C PHE A 26 5.13 18.56 6.42
N GLY A 27 5.26 19.45 5.42
CA GLY A 27 5.97 20.72 5.58
C GLY A 27 5.38 21.56 6.72
N SER A 28 6.27 22.21 7.48
CA SER A 28 5.93 23.10 8.61
C SER A 28 5.38 22.41 9.87
N GLU A 29 5.37 21.08 9.93
CA GLU A 29 5.10 20.36 11.17
C GLU A 29 6.33 20.35 12.10
N ARG A 30 6.10 20.47 13.41
CA ARG A 30 7.17 20.32 14.41
C ARG A 30 7.52 18.84 14.55
N VAL A 31 8.78 18.49 14.28
CA VAL A 31 9.31 17.14 14.48
C VAL A 31 10.33 17.11 15.61
N LEU A 32 10.27 16.07 16.43
CA LEU A 32 11.32 15.78 17.40
C LEU A 32 12.40 14.92 16.73
N ALA A 33 13.60 14.93 17.28
CA ALA A 33 14.68 14.05 16.84
C ALA A 33 14.22 12.58 16.97
N GLY A 34 14.38 11.81 15.90
CA GLY A 34 13.94 10.41 15.82
C GLY A 34 12.55 10.18 15.23
N ASN A 35 11.78 11.24 14.93
CA ASN A 35 10.52 11.08 14.21
C ASN A 35 10.75 10.60 12.77
N ILE A 36 9.81 9.79 12.26
CA ILE A 36 9.82 9.33 10.87
C ILE A 36 9.15 10.40 10.01
N ILE A 37 9.81 10.86 8.94
CA ILE A 37 9.26 11.84 7.99
C ILE A 37 8.55 11.15 6.82
N VAL A 38 9.13 10.07 6.27
CA VAL A 38 8.52 9.29 5.18
C VAL A 38 8.85 7.80 5.31
N ARG A 39 7.89 6.93 4.95
CA ARG A 39 8.11 5.48 4.79
C ARG A 39 7.96 5.12 3.31
N GLN A 40 9.05 4.81 2.65
CA GLN A 40 9.07 4.56 1.21
C GLN A 40 9.71 3.20 0.86
N ARG A 41 9.43 2.72 -0.35
CA ARG A 41 10.17 1.63 -0.98
C ARG A 41 11.03 2.26 -2.08
N GLY A 42 12.33 2.00 -2.04
CA GLY A 42 13.29 2.78 -2.83
C GLY A 42 13.49 4.19 -2.27
N THR A 43 14.14 5.04 -3.05
CA THR A 43 14.54 6.40 -2.66
C THR A 43 13.81 7.44 -3.51
N HIS A 44 12.53 7.65 -3.23
CA HIS A 44 11.74 8.69 -3.90
C HIS A 44 12.07 10.09 -3.36
N PHE A 45 12.24 10.18 -2.05
CA PHE A 45 12.82 11.34 -1.38
C PHE A 45 14.23 10.99 -0.92
N ASN A 46 15.19 11.83 -1.28
CA ASN A 46 16.57 11.70 -0.83
C ASN A 46 16.70 12.20 0.62
N PRO A 47 17.54 11.54 1.45
CA PRO A 47 17.78 11.94 2.83
C PRO A 47 18.51 13.29 2.94
#